data_AF-A0A428P5Y2-F1
#
_entry.id   AF-A0A428P5Y2-F1
#
_cell.length_a   1.000
_cell.length_b   1.000
_cell.length_c   1.000
_cell.angle_alpha   90.00
_cell.angle_beta   90.00
_cell.angle_gamma   90.00
#
_symmetry.space_group_name_H-M   'P 1'
#
loop_
_entity.id
_entity.type
_entity.pdbx_description
1 polymer ?
#
loop_
_entity_poly.entity_id
_entity_poly.type
_entity_poly.pdbx_seq_one_letter_code
_entity_poly.pdbx_strand_id
1 'polypeptide(L)'
;MAAHESQMPFIRNLASSDRKLRTASLESLTTFLSSRQTLTSTDAQKLWKGLYYAPWMTDRPVPQQRLATDLANLLFTLQPSCAIPWLRGFWVVVGAGWTDIDVLHALDIWVDELEREEALKDEAAMGFVKAVGELVQALKRCPVKPVRERAGDSYEDERLPWAEADGSDRDEDDEEWGGFDD
;
A
#
# COMPACT_ATOMS: atom_id res chain seq x y z
N MET A 1 -26.72 -7.19 -14.74
CA MET A 1 -25.45 -6.49 -14.43
C MET A 1 -25.34 -5.09 -15.05
N ALA A 2 -25.95 -4.81 -16.22
CA ALA A 2 -25.90 -3.50 -16.89
C ALA A 2 -26.59 -2.32 -16.15
N ALA A 3 -27.62 -2.56 -15.33
CA ALA A 3 -28.40 -1.48 -14.69
C ALA A 3 -27.61 -0.63 -13.67
N HIS A 4 -26.55 -1.17 -13.08
CA HIS A 4 -25.70 -0.42 -12.14
C HIS A 4 -24.53 0.31 -12.84
N GLU A 5 -24.14 -0.11 -14.04
CA GLU A 5 -23.10 0.58 -14.83
C GLU A 5 -23.57 1.99 -15.23
N SER A 6 -24.89 2.16 -15.39
CA SER A 6 -25.54 3.45 -15.67
C SER A 6 -25.38 4.50 -14.55
N GLN A 7 -24.93 4.12 -13.34
CA GLN A 7 -24.79 5.07 -12.21
C GLN A 7 -23.40 5.70 -12.07
N MET A 8 -22.40 5.27 -12.86
CA MET A 8 -21.02 5.77 -12.74
C MET A 8 -20.35 5.94 -14.12
N PRO A 9 -20.85 6.85 -14.98
CA PRO A 9 -20.38 7.00 -16.36
C PRO A 9 -18.90 7.45 -16.45
N PHE A 10 -18.39 8.11 -15.41
CA PHE A 10 -17.02 8.60 -15.34
C PHE A 10 -15.96 7.48 -15.26
N ILE A 11 -16.33 6.25 -14.87
CA ILE A 11 -15.37 5.15 -14.66
C ILE A 11 -14.54 4.87 -15.92
N ARG A 12 -15.19 4.89 -17.09
CA ARG A 12 -14.53 4.59 -18.38
C ARG A 12 -13.43 5.58 -18.74
N ASN A 13 -13.53 6.80 -18.22
CA ASN A 13 -12.61 7.89 -18.53
C ASN A 13 -11.50 8.05 -17.49
N LEU A 14 -11.54 7.32 -16.36
CA LEU A 14 -10.48 7.36 -15.33
C LEU A 14 -9.12 6.93 -15.88
N ALA A 15 -9.11 6.00 -16.84
CA ALA A 15 -7.93 5.55 -17.57
C ALA A 15 -7.95 5.97 -19.05
N SER A 16 -8.60 7.09 -19.38
CA SER A 16 -8.54 7.64 -20.75
C SER A 16 -7.11 8.06 -21.11
N SER A 17 -6.72 7.97 -22.39
CA SER A 17 -5.45 8.56 -22.86
C SER A 17 -5.47 10.10 -22.82
N ASP A 18 -6.66 10.72 -22.88
CA ASP A 18 -6.81 12.16 -22.74
C ASP A 18 -6.75 12.59 -21.27
N ARG A 19 -5.71 13.37 -20.94
CA ARG A 19 -5.50 13.93 -19.60
C ARG A 19 -6.70 14.73 -19.10
N LYS A 20 -7.36 15.53 -19.95
CA LYS A 20 -8.51 16.34 -19.54
C LYS A 20 -9.68 15.47 -19.11
N LEU A 21 -9.93 14.39 -19.86
CA LEU A 21 -10.98 13.43 -19.52
C LEU A 21 -10.67 12.69 -18.21
N ARG A 22 -9.40 12.30 -17.98
CA ARG A 22 -8.99 11.70 -16.70
C ARG A 22 -9.21 12.65 -15.53
N THR A 23 -8.73 13.88 -15.63
CA THR A 23 -8.87 14.88 -14.56
C THR A 23 -10.34 15.16 -14.23
N ALA A 24 -11.19 15.41 -15.24
CA ALA A 24 -12.62 15.64 -15.01
C ALA A 24 -13.32 14.41 -14.40
N SER A 25 -12.87 13.20 -14.74
CA SER A 25 -13.43 11.96 -14.20
C SER A 25 -13.01 11.71 -12.75
N LEU A 26 -11.78 12.08 -12.39
CA LEU A 26 -11.32 12.06 -11.01
C LEU A 26 -12.09 13.09 -10.15
N GLU A 27 -12.32 14.30 -10.64
CA GLU A 27 -13.16 15.29 -9.94
C GLU A 27 -14.60 14.80 -9.73
N SER A 28 -15.16 14.15 -10.76
CA SER A 28 -16.48 13.51 -10.69
C SER A 28 -16.51 12.39 -9.66
N LEU A 29 -15.45 11.56 -9.61
CA LEU A 29 -15.29 10.50 -8.62
C LEU A 29 -15.22 11.07 -7.20
N THR A 30 -14.41 12.11 -6.97
CA THR A 30 -14.27 12.74 -5.66
C THR A 30 -15.61 13.29 -5.17
N THR A 31 -16.36 13.98 -6.05
CA THR A 31 -17.70 14.50 -5.73
C THR A 31 -18.69 13.38 -5.44
N PHE A 32 -18.62 12.29 -6.21
CA PHE A 32 -19.45 11.12 -6.00
C PHE A 32 -19.15 10.43 -4.66
N LEU A 33 -17.88 10.27 -4.30
CA LEU A 33 -17.46 9.61 -3.05
C LEU A 33 -17.80 10.45 -1.82
N SER A 34 -17.63 11.77 -1.88
CA SER A 34 -17.87 12.67 -0.74
C SER A 34 -19.34 12.76 -0.33
N SER A 35 -20.25 12.63 -1.29
CA SER A 35 -21.70 12.65 -1.06
C SER A 35 -22.30 11.28 -0.72
N ARG A 36 -21.52 10.19 -0.84
CA ARG A 36 -22.01 8.81 -0.68
C ARG A 36 -22.08 8.39 0.79
N GLN A 37 -23.26 8.00 1.25
CA GLN A 37 -23.45 7.47 2.61
C GLN A 37 -23.11 5.98 2.76
N THR A 38 -23.24 5.20 1.68
CA THR A 38 -22.98 3.76 1.66
C THR A 38 -22.28 3.35 0.37
N LEU A 39 -21.22 2.54 0.49
CA LEU A 39 -20.48 1.98 -0.63
C LEU A 39 -20.51 0.45 -0.56
N THR A 40 -21.02 -0.20 -1.61
CA THR A 40 -21.03 -1.66 -1.68
C THR A 40 -19.64 -2.17 -2.09
N SER A 41 -19.31 -3.42 -1.73
CA SER A 41 -18.04 -4.04 -2.14
C SER A 41 -17.92 -4.11 -3.67
N THR A 42 -19.01 -4.43 -4.36
CA THR A 42 -19.03 -4.49 -5.83
C THR A 42 -18.77 -3.13 -6.47
N ASP A 43 -19.31 -2.04 -5.91
CA ASP A 43 -19.08 -0.69 -6.45
C ASP A 43 -17.66 -0.23 -6.20
N ALA A 44 -17.14 -0.45 -4.99
CA ALA A 44 -15.74 -0.17 -4.67
C ALA A 44 -14.80 -0.88 -5.66
N GLN A 45 -15.04 -2.17 -5.95
CA GLN A 45 -14.23 -2.91 -6.92
C GLN A 45 -14.37 -2.37 -8.34
N LYS A 46 -15.55 -1.93 -8.78
CA LYS A 46 -15.72 -1.30 -10.12
C LYS A 46 -14.94 0.00 -10.23
N LEU A 47 -15.01 0.84 -9.20
CA LEU A 47 -14.27 2.10 -9.13
C LEU A 47 -12.76 1.84 -9.17
N TRP A 48 -12.27 0.94 -8.32
CA TRP A 48 -10.86 0.57 -8.30
C TRP A 48 -10.38 -0.08 -9.59
N LYS A 49 -11.20 -0.86 -10.30
CA LYS A 49 -10.86 -1.35 -11.65
C LYS A 49 -10.68 -0.23 -12.66
N GLY A 50 -11.48 0.83 -12.57
CA GLY A 50 -11.31 2.04 -13.39
C GLY A 50 -10.04 2.82 -13.02
N LEU A 51 -9.73 2.90 -11.73
CA LEU A 51 -8.52 3.57 -11.22
C LEU A 51 -7.24 2.78 -11.44
N TYR A 52 -7.32 1.45 -11.48
CA TYR A 52 -6.18 0.56 -11.59
C TYR A 52 -5.29 0.95 -12.77
N TYR A 53 -5.88 1.24 -13.93
CA TYR A 53 -5.12 1.62 -15.12
C TYR A 53 -4.70 3.09 -15.18
N ALA A 54 -5.10 3.95 -14.23
CA ALA A 54 -4.81 5.39 -14.28
C ALA A 54 -3.30 5.72 -14.17
N PRO A 55 -2.50 5.04 -13.31
CA PRO A 55 -1.04 5.22 -13.27
C PRO A 55 -0.35 4.89 -14.60
N TRP A 56 -0.80 3.85 -15.33
CA TRP A 56 -0.27 3.49 -16.65
C TRP A 56 -0.52 4.54 -17.73
N MET A 57 -1.49 5.43 -17.54
CA MET A 57 -1.78 6.54 -18.46
C MET A 57 -1.00 7.82 -18.11
N THR A 58 -0.09 7.74 -17.14
CA THR A 58 0.70 8.87 -16.64
C THR A 58 2.17 8.56 -16.85
N ASP A 59 2.81 9.07 -17.90
CA ASP A 59 4.13 8.56 -18.34
C ASP A 59 5.34 9.07 -17.57
N ARG A 60 5.17 10.06 -16.67
CA ARG A 60 6.29 10.71 -15.98
C ARG A 60 6.30 10.41 -14.48
N PRO A 61 7.47 10.17 -13.85
CA PRO A 61 7.56 9.79 -12.44
C PRO A 61 6.88 10.78 -11.48
N VAL A 62 7.16 12.08 -11.60
CA VAL A 62 6.60 13.09 -10.70
C VAL A 62 5.06 13.18 -10.81
N PRO A 63 4.47 13.25 -12.02
CA PRO A 63 3.02 13.11 -12.18
C PRO A 63 2.44 11.79 -11.65
N GLN A 64 3.12 10.65 -11.80
CA GLN A 64 2.67 9.37 -11.24
C GLN A 64 2.62 9.41 -9.71
N GLN A 65 3.67 9.93 -9.06
CA GLN A 65 3.71 10.11 -7.61
C GLN A 65 2.57 11.00 -7.12
N ARG A 66 2.34 12.14 -7.79
CA ARG A 66 1.21 13.02 -7.47
C ARG A 66 -0.14 12.31 -7.61
N LEU A 67 -0.32 11.55 -8.69
CA LEU A 67 -1.53 10.75 -8.87
C LEU A 67 -1.69 9.72 -7.75
N ALA A 68 -0.62 9.03 -7.34
CA ALA A 68 -0.68 8.10 -6.21
C ALA A 68 -1.12 8.80 -4.91
N THR A 69 -0.57 9.99 -4.62
CA THR A 69 -1.01 10.82 -3.49
C THR A 69 -2.47 11.23 -3.61
N ASP A 70 -2.92 11.68 -4.78
CA ASP A 70 -4.32 12.06 -5.02
C ASP A 70 -5.28 10.88 -4.79
N LEU A 71 -4.91 9.69 -5.27
CA LEU A 71 -5.70 8.47 -5.08
C LEU A 71 -5.73 8.01 -3.62
N ALA A 72 -4.62 8.12 -2.88
CA ALA A 72 -4.58 7.84 -1.45
C ALA A 72 -5.47 8.83 -0.68
N ASN A 73 -5.41 10.12 -1.03
CA ASN A 73 -6.19 11.17 -0.41
C ASN A 73 -7.70 11.06 -0.64
N LEU A 74 -8.15 10.31 -1.66
CA LEU A 74 -9.57 10.01 -1.81
C LEU A 74 -10.14 9.42 -0.54
N LEU A 75 -9.40 8.56 0.18
CA LEU A 75 -9.84 7.93 1.44
C LEU A 75 -10.42 8.95 2.43
N PHE A 76 -9.79 10.11 2.57
CA PHE A 76 -10.17 11.14 3.53
C PHE A 76 -11.37 12.00 3.08
N THR A 77 -11.81 11.85 1.83
CA THR A 77 -13.02 12.49 1.31
C THR A 77 -14.28 11.65 1.55
N LEU A 78 -14.14 10.36 1.88
CA LEU A 78 -15.26 9.44 2.08
C LEU A 78 -15.92 9.64 3.44
N GLN A 79 -17.21 9.32 3.51
CA GLN A 79 -17.87 9.06 4.79
C GLN A 79 -17.24 7.82 5.49
N PRO A 80 -17.13 7.79 6.83
CA PRO A 80 -16.49 6.68 7.55
C PRO A 80 -17.07 5.29 7.24
N SER A 81 -18.38 5.20 6.99
CA SER A 81 -19.08 3.97 6.59
C SER A 81 -18.61 3.39 5.25
N CYS A 82 -18.01 4.22 4.39
CA CYS A 82 -17.54 3.85 3.06
C CYS A 82 -16.05 3.47 3.04
N ALA A 83 -15.28 3.81 4.07
CA ALA A 83 -13.82 3.61 4.11
C ALA A 83 -13.40 2.14 4.01
N ILE A 84 -14.02 1.24 4.79
CA ILE A 84 -13.67 -0.18 4.77
C ILE A 84 -14.02 -0.86 3.43
N PRO A 85 -15.22 -0.68 2.85
CA PRO A 85 -15.51 -1.17 1.50
C PRO A 85 -14.53 -0.64 0.45
N TRP A 86 -14.15 0.64 0.54
CA TRP A 86 -13.19 1.28 -0.36
C TRP A 86 -11.81 0.63 -0.28
N LEU A 87 -11.24 0.49 0.92
CA LEU A 87 -9.94 -0.14 1.15
C LEU A 87 -9.95 -1.63 0.77
N ARG A 88 -11.04 -2.37 1.04
CA ARG A 88 -11.17 -3.76 0.58
C ARG A 88 -11.21 -3.86 -0.94
N GLY A 89 -11.90 -2.93 -1.60
CA GLY A 89 -11.94 -2.85 -3.06
C GLY A 89 -10.54 -2.67 -3.66
N PHE A 90 -9.72 -1.81 -3.05
CA PHE A 90 -8.32 -1.60 -3.45
C PHE A 90 -7.54 -2.90 -3.43
N TRP A 91 -7.49 -3.59 -2.27
CA TRP A 91 -6.70 -4.81 -2.11
C TRP A 91 -7.19 -5.95 -3.01
N VAL A 92 -8.49 -6.06 -3.26
CA VAL A 92 -9.04 -7.06 -4.20
C VAL A 92 -8.57 -6.79 -5.63
N VAL A 93 -8.62 -5.54 -6.09
CA VAL A 93 -8.27 -5.21 -7.48
C VAL A 93 -6.75 -5.25 -7.69
N VAL A 94 -6.00 -4.61 -6.80
CA VAL A 94 -4.53 -4.56 -6.88
C VAL A 94 -3.93 -5.95 -6.67
N GLY A 95 -4.44 -6.72 -5.71
CA GLY A 95 -3.98 -8.10 -5.49
C GLY A 95 -4.23 -9.01 -6.69
N ALA A 96 -5.34 -8.83 -7.40
CA ALA A 96 -5.64 -9.61 -8.61
C ALA A 96 -4.76 -9.24 -9.81
N GLY A 97 -4.39 -7.95 -9.95
CA GLY A 97 -3.49 -7.49 -11.01
C GLY A 97 -2.00 -7.55 -10.65
N TRP A 98 -1.68 -8.00 -9.43
CA TRP A 98 -0.33 -7.90 -8.88
C TRP A 98 0.74 -8.64 -9.69
N THR A 99 0.37 -9.79 -10.28
CA THR A 99 1.28 -10.59 -11.11
C THR A 99 1.60 -9.95 -12.46
N ASP A 100 0.82 -8.96 -12.88
CA ASP A 100 1.00 -8.27 -14.15
C ASP A 100 1.93 -7.04 -14.03
N ILE A 101 2.49 -6.80 -12.83
CA ILE A 101 3.40 -5.71 -12.54
C ILE A 101 4.84 -6.26 -12.54
N ASP A 102 5.67 -5.78 -13.47
CA ASP A 102 6.99 -6.35 -13.81
C ASP A 102 8.04 -6.33 -12.68
N VAL A 103 7.87 -5.51 -11.63
CA VAL A 103 8.84 -5.41 -10.51
C VAL A 103 8.10 -5.21 -9.19
N LEU A 104 8.37 -6.09 -8.21
CA LEU A 104 7.68 -6.13 -6.92
C LEU A 104 8.59 -5.65 -5.79
N HIS A 105 8.17 -4.61 -5.06
CA HIS A 105 8.90 -4.06 -3.90
C HIS A 105 8.00 -3.80 -2.68
N ALA A 106 6.82 -4.42 -2.58
CA ALA A 106 5.85 -4.08 -1.51
C ALA A 106 6.42 -4.20 -0.08
N LEU A 107 7.31 -5.18 0.15
CA LEU A 107 7.99 -5.34 1.44
C LEU A 107 9.24 -4.47 1.57
N ASP A 108 9.75 -3.89 0.49
CA ASP A 108 10.90 -3.00 0.55
C ASP A 108 10.45 -1.55 0.82
N ILE A 109 9.22 -1.18 0.42
CA ILE A 109 8.74 0.21 0.50
C ILE A 109 8.08 0.59 1.83
N TRP A 110 7.68 -0.36 2.69
CA TRP A 110 6.86 0.00 3.86
C TRP A 110 7.62 0.89 4.85
N VAL A 111 8.91 0.63 5.06
CA VAL A 111 9.76 1.49 5.91
C VAL A 111 9.94 2.86 5.27
N ASP A 112 10.18 2.91 3.96
CA ASP A 112 10.30 4.16 3.19
C ASP A 112 9.01 5.01 3.28
N GLU A 113 7.84 4.37 3.20
CA GLU A 113 6.55 5.05 3.31
C GLU A 113 6.28 5.54 4.75
N LEU A 114 6.64 4.76 5.77
CA LEU A 114 6.55 5.21 7.17
C LEU A 114 7.48 6.39 7.45
N GLU A 115 8.68 6.40 6.87
CA GLU A 115 9.60 7.52 6.98
C GLU A 115 9.06 8.75 6.24
N ARG A 116 8.54 8.57 5.02
CA ARG A 116 7.98 9.66 4.21
C ARG A 116 6.81 10.37 4.90
N GLU A 117 5.93 9.61 5.55
CA GLU A 117 4.81 10.14 6.33
C GLU A 117 5.22 10.57 7.75
N GLU A 118 6.52 10.58 8.06
CA GLU A 118 7.10 10.93 9.36
C GLU A 118 6.60 10.08 10.55
N ALA A 119 5.95 8.95 10.26
CA ALA A 119 5.32 8.08 11.26
C ALA A 119 6.34 7.46 12.23
N LEU A 120 7.59 7.28 11.80
CA LEU A 120 8.68 6.78 12.65
C LEU A 120 9.06 7.79 13.76
N LYS A 121 8.77 9.08 13.57
CA LYS A 121 9.08 10.17 14.51
C LYS A 121 7.86 10.63 15.31
N ASP A 122 6.65 10.26 14.88
CA ASP A 122 5.40 10.64 15.52
C ASP A 122 5.02 9.65 16.63
N GLU A 123 5.04 10.12 17.88
CA GLU A 123 4.61 9.33 19.04
C GLU A 123 3.18 8.81 18.92
N ALA A 124 2.28 9.56 18.27
CA ALA A 124 0.90 9.14 18.07
C ALA A 124 0.78 7.99 17.04
N ALA A 125 1.69 7.94 16.07
CA ALA A 125 1.74 6.89 15.05
C ALA A 125 2.48 5.63 15.52
N MET A 126 3.26 5.70 16.60
CA MET A 126 4.11 4.60 17.07
C MET A 126 3.36 3.29 17.32
N GLY A 127 2.11 3.36 17.78
CA GLY A 127 1.25 2.17 17.93
C GLY A 127 0.95 1.49 16.58
N PHE A 128 0.74 2.27 15.52
CA PHE A 128 0.55 1.75 14.17
C PHE A 128 1.85 1.19 13.60
N VAL A 129 2.98 1.87 13.77
CA VAL A 129 4.31 1.39 13.33
C VAL A 129 4.61 0.00 13.91
N LYS A 130 4.39 -0.18 15.22
CA LYS A 130 4.57 -1.49 15.88
C LYS A 130 3.62 -2.55 15.33
N ALA A 131 2.34 -2.21 15.12
CA ALA A 131 1.37 -3.14 14.54
C ALA A 131 1.77 -3.58 13.12
N VAL A 132 2.28 -2.68 12.28
CA VAL A 132 2.82 -3.04 10.96
C VAL A 132 4.05 -3.93 11.10
N GLY A 133 4.96 -3.60 12.03
CA GLY A 133 6.11 -4.43 12.38
C GLY A 133 5.73 -5.87 12.73
N GLU A 134 4.74 -6.06 13.59
CA GLU A 134 4.23 -7.39 13.98
C GLU A 134 3.70 -8.18 12.77
N LEU A 135 3.02 -7.51 11.82
CA LEU A 135 2.57 -8.15 10.59
C LEU A 135 3.76 -8.62 9.73
N VAL A 136 4.79 -7.78 9.57
CA VAL A 136 6.00 -8.15 8.81
C VAL A 136 6.79 -9.24 9.53
N GLN A 137 6.90 -9.19 10.85
CA GLN A 137 7.53 -10.22 11.67
C GLN A 137 6.85 -11.59 11.48
N ALA A 138 5.51 -11.62 11.42
CA ALA A 138 4.77 -12.83 11.14
C ALA A 138 5.09 -13.40 9.74
N LEU A 139 5.36 -12.54 8.74
CA LEU A 139 5.75 -12.94 7.39
C LEU A 139 7.14 -13.59 7.33
N LYS A 140 8.01 -13.41 8.34
CA LYS A 140 9.29 -14.15 8.46
C LYS A 140 9.10 -15.67 8.60
N ARG A 141 7.87 -16.15 8.86
CA ARG A 141 7.52 -17.58 8.89
C ARG A 141 6.74 -18.03 7.65
N CYS A 142 6.59 -17.17 6.64
CA CYS A 142 5.85 -17.49 5.42
C CYS A 142 6.47 -18.69 4.70
N PRO A 143 5.67 -19.65 4.18
CA PRO A 143 6.18 -20.80 3.42
C PRO A 143 6.85 -20.37 2.10
N VAL A 144 6.52 -19.19 1.58
CA VAL A 144 7.11 -18.65 0.35
C VAL A 144 8.46 -18.02 0.67
N LYS A 145 9.55 -18.68 0.23
CA LYS A 145 10.93 -18.25 0.50
C LYS A 145 11.19 -16.77 0.16
N PRO A 146 10.86 -16.27 -1.05
CA PRO A 146 11.06 -14.85 -1.38
C PRO A 146 10.37 -13.87 -0.43
N VAL A 147 9.15 -14.20 0.03
CA VAL A 147 8.41 -13.35 0.99
C VAL A 147 9.11 -13.33 2.33
N ARG A 148 9.57 -14.50 2.79
CA ARG A 148 10.29 -14.63 4.05
C ARG A 148 11.62 -13.87 4.06
N GLU A 149 12.39 -13.96 2.98
CA GLU A 149 13.67 -13.24 2.84
C GLU A 149 13.42 -11.72 2.89
N ARG A 150 12.51 -11.20 2.06
CA ARG A 150 12.18 -9.76 2.05
C ARG A 150 11.57 -9.25 3.36
N ALA A 151 10.78 -10.07 4.04
CA ALA A 151 10.27 -9.73 5.36
C ALA A 151 11.39 -9.72 6.42
N GLY A 152 12.42 -10.55 6.26
CA GLY A 152 13.63 -10.51 7.09
C GLY A 152 14.40 -9.22 6.87
N ASP A 153 14.81 -8.99 5.62
CA ASP A 153 15.63 -7.84 5.21
C ASP A 153 15.01 -6.50 5.64
N SER A 154 13.72 -6.31 5.37
CA SER A 154 13.03 -5.04 5.71
C SER A 154 12.71 -4.88 7.19
N TYR A 155 12.61 -5.97 7.96
CA TYR A 155 12.37 -5.89 9.41
C TYR A 155 13.65 -5.53 10.19
N GLU A 156 14.81 -5.73 9.58
CA GLU A 156 16.14 -5.44 10.11
C GLU A 156 16.64 -4.04 9.70
N ASP A 157 15.78 -3.21 9.10
CA ASP A 157 16.10 -1.83 8.73
C ASP A 157 16.43 -0.98 9.97
N GLU A 158 17.57 -0.29 9.92
CA GLU A 158 18.11 0.50 11.04
C GLU A 158 17.22 1.67 11.49
N ARG A 159 16.31 2.13 10.61
CA ARG A 159 15.37 3.23 10.93
C ARG A 159 14.27 2.78 11.87
N LEU A 160 14.08 1.48 12.07
CA LEU A 160 12.96 0.93 12.84
C LEU A 160 13.18 1.05 14.35
N PRO A 161 12.11 1.32 15.14
CA PRO A 161 12.23 1.56 16.58
C PRO A 161 12.81 0.38 17.39
N TRP A 162 12.81 -0.84 16.84
CA TRP A 162 13.35 -2.04 17.48
C TRP A 162 14.77 -2.40 17.02
N ALA A 163 15.34 -1.69 16.04
CA ALA A 163 16.70 -1.96 15.57
C ALA A 163 17.74 -1.71 16.67
N GLU A 164 17.54 -0.68 17.51
CA GLU A 164 18.45 -0.37 18.62
C GLU A 164 18.36 -1.38 19.77
N ALA A 165 17.22 -2.04 19.97
CA ALA A 165 17.04 -3.03 21.03
C ALA A 165 17.80 -4.34 20.72
N ASP A 166 17.86 -4.72 19.44
CA ASP A 166 18.50 -5.95 18.95
C ASP A 166 20.04 -5.85 18.92
N GLY A 167 20.61 -4.65 19.08
CA GLY A 167 22.04 -4.40 19.20
C GLY A 167 22.60 -4.60 20.62
N SER A 168 21.75 -4.74 21.64
CA SER A 168 22.18 -4.95 23.04
C SER A 168 22.27 -6.42 23.47
N ASP A 169 21.77 -7.35 22.65
CA ASP A 169 21.79 -8.81 22.90
C ASP A 169 22.71 -9.58 21.92
N ARG A 170 23.55 -8.88 21.12
CA ARG A 170 24.48 -9.50 20.15
C ARG A 170 25.94 -9.59 20.61
N ASP A 171 26.20 -9.32 21.89
CA ASP A 171 27.50 -9.57 22.50
C ASP A 171 27.35 -10.70 23.54
N GLU A 172 27.44 -11.99 23.14
CA GLU A 172 27.95 -13.08 24.02
C GLU A 172 28.02 -14.51 23.40
N ASP A 173 27.64 -14.77 22.15
CA ASP A 173 27.59 -16.17 21.63
C ASP A 173 28.52 -16.47 20.42
N ASP A 174 29.59 -15.70 20.19
CA ASP A 174 30.57 -15.97 19.12
C ASP A 174 32.01 -16.31 19.63
N GLU A 175 32.16 -16.85 20.83
CA GLU A 175 33.45 -17.38 21.32
C GLU A 175 33.36 -18.81 21.89
N GLU A 176 32.98 -19.79 21.08
CA GLU A 176 33.38 -21.18 21.36
C GLU A 176 33.49 -22.01 20.08
N TRP A 177 34.66 -21.97 19.43
CA TRP A 177 35.15 -23.14 18.69
C TRP A 177 36.67 -23.25 18.84
N GLY A 178 37.05 -24.14 19.77
CA GLY A 178 38.42 -24.45 20.14
C GLY A 178 39.21 -25.11 19.01
N GLY A 179 40.47 -24.70 18.89
CA GLY A 179 41.42 -25.28 17.97
C GLY A 179 41.56 -26.80 18.17
N PHE A 180 41.76 -27.50 17.07
CA PHE A 180 42.21 -28.89 17.09
C PHE A 180 43.72 -28.90 17.35
N ASP A 181 44.13 -29.45 18.49
CA ASP A 181 45.50 -29.93 18.71
C ASP A 181 45.55 -31.44 18.44
N ASP A 182 46.59 -31.82 17.68
CA ASP A 182 47.14 -33.14 17.28
C ASP A 182 46.37 -34.02 16.27
#